data_AF-A0A7J6RXF6-F1
#
_entry.id   AF-A0A7J6RXF6-F1
#
_cell.length_a   1.000
_cell.length_b   1.000
_cell.length_c   1.000
_cell.angle_alpha   90.00
_cell.angle_beta   90.00
_cell.angle_gamma   90.00
#
_symmetry.space_group_name_H-M   'P 1'
#
loop_
_entity.id
_entity.type
_entity.pdbx_description
1 polymer ?
#
loop_
_entity_poly.entity_id
_entity_poly.type
_entity_poly.pdbx_seq_one_letter_code
_entity_poly.pdbx_strand_id
1 'polypeptide(L)'
;MYSVLQRRRRATQEAALSREAHLDMAPAHMDSEGEQYYERLLSRESSMVELSAARLMGNFIFLNDAAIPLQTQSALLRVAQEYPNGKFYSLGDDVNALFYVPAGAIADDEVCPADAFNAYMNYMKLTGRRFNPGYNQALNIFYRTLESRKPGLEGRWFQVKGESQADAFLRRLKADDPHRPVYEEYVAELKERWANRKELSEAEVMPKLLEVEGKYRKECIDFDTLVMSMNEEVSSEVKEKAPEYEALMADDGLTHMMADGSIVAIDAETRQGLANQQQLFSRMTDFEAGKDKFTENVNNTKTGLDSKRH
;
A
#
# COMPACT_ATOMS: atom_id res chain seq x y z
N MET A 1 -19.78 13.83 -5.42
CA MET A 1 -19.76 12.39 -5.14
C MET A 1 -21.04 11.69 -5.61
N TYR A 2 -22.21 12.01 -5.06
CA TYR A 2 -23.48 11.34 -5.39
C TYR A 2 -23.83 11.28 -6.88
N SER A 3 -23.57 12.34 -7.66
CA SER A 3 -23.82 12.32 -9.11
C SER A 3 -23.05 11.21 -9.84
N VAL A 4 -21.81 10.94 -9.44
CA VAL A 4 -20.97 9.86 -10.01
C VAL A 4 -21.50 8.49 -9.60
N LEU A 5 -21.77 8.30 -8.32
CA LEU A 5 -22.28 7.04 -7.77
C LEU A 5 -23.63 6.67 -8.39
N GLN A 6 -24.55 7.63 -8.49
CA GLN A 6 -25.87 7.44 -9.06
C GLN A 6 -25.83 7.07 -10.54
N ARG A 7 -24.96 7.74 -11.32
CA ARG A 7 -24.77 7.41 -12.74
C ARG A 7 -24.27 5.98 -12.92
N ARG A 8 -23.34 5.54 -12.07
CA ARG A 8 -22.76 4.20 -12.14
C ARG A 8 -23.76 3.13 -11.70
N ARG A 9 -24.46 3.33 -10.58
CA ARG A 9 -25.56 2.47 -10.13
C ARG A 9 -26.59 2.28 -11.25
N ARG A 10 -27.03 3.38 -11.87
CA ARG A 10 -27.97 3.35 -12.99
C ARG A 10 -27.44 2.50 -14.15
N ALA A 11 -26.21 2.75 -14.60
CA ALA A 11 -25.63 2.01 -15.71
C ALA A 11 -25.54 0.49 -15.42
N THR A 12 -25.13 0.12 -14.21
CA THR A 12 -25.07 -1.29 -13.77
C THR A 12 -26.47 -1.91 -13.71
N GLN A 13 -27.43 -1.20 -13.12
CA GLN A 13 -28.81 -1.66 -12.97
C GLN A 13 -29.51 -1.87 -14.32
N GLU A 14 -29.36 -0.92 -15.23
CA GLU A 14 -29.91 -0.99 -16.58
C GLU A 14 -29.27 -2.13 -17.40
N ALA A 15 -27.95 -2.32 -17.29
CA ALA A 15 -27.24 -3.38 -18.00
C ALA A 15 -27.59 -4.78 -17.47
N ALA A 16 -27.77 -4.92 -16.16
CA ALA A 16 -28.13 -6.19 -15.52
C ALA A 16 -29.65 -6.47 -15.53
N LEU A 17 -30.47 -5.51 -15.98
CA LEU A 17 -31.93 -5.55 -15.87
C LEU A 17 -32.40 -5.86 -14.44
N SER A 18 -31.63 -5.41 -13.44
CA SER A 18 -31.89 -5.75 -12.04
C SER A 18 -32.92 -4.81 -11.41
N ARG A 19 -33.77 -5.36 -10.54
CA ARG A 19 -34.75 -4.56 -9.79
C ARG A 19 -34.07 -3.55 -8.87
N GLU A 20 -32.92 -3.92 -8.31
CA GLU A 20 -32.13 -3.09 -7.41
C GLU A 20 -30.64 -3.17 -7.76
N ALA A 21 -29.93 -2.10 -7.47
CA ALA A 21 -28.47 -2.02 -7.50
C ALA A 21 -28.03 -1.03 -6.42
N HIS A 22 -26.88 -1.27 -5.80
CA HIS A 22 -26.38 -0.43 -4.71
C HIS A 22 -25.43 0.65 -5.23
N LEU A 23 -25.31 1.75 -4.47
CA LEU A 23 -24.26 2.74 -4.74
C LEU A 23 -22.92 2.13 -4.34
N ASP A 24 -21.84 2.46 -5.06
CA ASP A 24 -20.51 2.09 -4.57
C ASP A 24 -20.28 2.73 -3.19
N MET A 25 -19.57 2.03 -2.32
CA MET A 25 -19.22 2.51 -0.97
C MET A 25 -20.44 2.80 -0.08
N ALA A 26 -21.57 2.13 -0.31
CA ALA A 26 -22.76 2.22 0.54
C ALA A 26 -23.37 0.81 0.76
N PRO A 27 -23.98 0.55 1.92
CA PRO A 27 -24.67 -0.71 2.16
C PRO A 27 -25.97 -0.79 1.36
N ALA A 28 -26.54 -1.98 1.30
CA ALA A 28 -27.82 -2.21 0.64
C ALA A 28 -28.96 -1.47 1.36
N HIS A 29 -28.94 -1.50 2.69
CA HIS A 29 -29.94 -0.88 3.55
C HIS A 29 -29.32 0.22 4.39
N MET A 30 -29.25 1.43 3.83
CA MET A 30 -28.60 2.57 4.49
C MET A 30 -29.17 2.88 5.88
N ASP A 31 -30.48 2.78 6.07
CA ASP A 31 -31.12 3.15 7.33
C ASP A 31 -30.88 2.13 8.46
N SER A 32 -30.65 0.86 8.14
CA SER A 32 -30.45 -0.20 9.15
C SER A 32 -28.99 -0.61 9.32
N GLU A 33 -28.17 -0.49 8.27
CA GLU A 33 -26.78 -0.99 8.24
C GLU A 33 -25.74 0.11 8.05
N GLY A 34 -26.18 1.36 7.83
CA GLY A 34 -25.33 2.49 7.50
C GLY A 34 -24.15 2.69 8.44
N GLU A 35 -24.43 2.81 9.73
CA GLU A 35 -23.42 3.07 10.76
C GLU A 35 -22.37 1.95 10.82
N GLN A 36 -22.81 0.70 10.95
CA GLN A 36 -21.93 -0.47 11.01
C GLN A 36 -21.11 -0.67 9.74
N TYR A 37 -21.66 -0.32 8.57
CA TYR A 37 -20.94 -0.40 7.30
C TYR A 37 -19.76 0.58 7.26
N TYR A 38 -20.01 1.85 7.61
CA TYR A 38 -18.96 2.87 7.57
C TYR A 38 -17.94 2.69 8.69
N GLU A 39 -18.35 2.22 9.88
CA GLU A 39 -17.43 1.88 10.96
C GLU A 39 -16.44 0.78 10.52
N ARG A 40 -16.94 -0.30 9.93
CA ARG A 40 -16.09 -1.37 9.37
C ARG A 40 -15.18 -0.87 8.26
N LEU A 41 -15.71 -0.06 7.34
CA LEU A 41 -14.92 0.52 6.25
C LEU A 41 -13.75 1.36 6.78
N LEU A 42 -14.03 2.25 7.75
CA LEU A 42 -13.02 3.13 8.35
C LEU A 42 -12.00 2.36 9.17
N SER A 43 -12.44 1.37 9.96
CA SER A 43 -11.55 0.49 10.72
C SER A 43 -10.60 -0.25 9.80
N ARG A 44 -11.10 -0.84 8.72
CA ARG A 44 -10.28 -1.51 7.71
C ARG A 44 -9.28 -0.57 7.05
N GLU A 45 -9.72 0.63 6.67
CA GLU A 45 -8.84 1.62 6.05
C GLU A 45 -7.74 2.08 7.02
N SER A 46 -8.06 2.30 8.29
CA SER A 46 -7.07 2.64 9.34
C SER A 46 -6.02 1.54 9.49
N SER A 47 -6.44 0.28 9.65
CA SER A 47 -5.51 -0.85 9.81
C SER A 47 -4.61 -1.04 8.58
N MET A 48 -5.13 -0.83 7.37
CA MET A 48 -4.31 -0.90 6.15
C MET A 48 -3.28 0.23 6.06
N VAL A 49 -3.64 1.43 6.50
CA VAL A 49 -2.71 2.56 6.57
C VAL A 49 -1.63 2.32 7.62
N GLU A 50 -1.98 1.80 8.80
CA GLU A 50 -1.03 1.46 9.87
C GLU A 50 -0.04 0.38 9.44
N LEU A 51 -0.51 -0.70 8.82
CA LEU A 51 0.36 -1.75 8.28
C LEU A 51 1.28 -1.20 7.17
N SER A 52 0.75 -0.34 6.31
CA SER A 52 1.55 0.32 5.28
C SER A 52 2.61 1.22 5.90
N ALA A 53 2.27 2.01 6.92
CA ALA A 53 3.21 2.85 7.64
C ALA A 53 4.30 2.02 8.31
N ALA A 54 3.94 0.95 9.02
CA ALA A 54 4.89 0.04 9.65
C ALA A 54 5.87 -0.57 8.64
N ARG A 55 5.37 -1.03 7.49
CA ARG A 55 6.21 -1.54 6.40
C ARG A 55 7.19 -0.49 5.86
N LEU A 56 6.73 0.74 5.67
CA LEU A 56 7.57 1.84 5.20
C LEU A 56 8.61 2.27 6.26
N MET A 57 8.23 2.25 7.54
CA MET A 57 9.12 2.56 8.67
C MET A 57 10.27 1.55 8.78
N GLY A 58 10.01 0.26 8.56
CA GLY A 58 11.04 -0.79 8.60
C GLY A 58 12.19 -0.59 7.61
N ASN A 59 12.01 0.23 6.59
CA ASN A 59 13.03 0.59 5.61
C ASN A 59 13.40 2.08 5.61
N PHE A 60 12.98 2.85 6.63
CA PHE A 60 13.23 4.29 6.73
C PHE A 60 12.73 5.10 5.53
N ILE A 61 11.67 4.62 4.88
CA ILE A 61 11.03 5.26 3.73
C ILE A 61 9.68 5.91 4.10
N PHE A 62 9.26 5.83 5.36
CA PHE A 62 8.10 6.56 5.88
C PHE A 62 8.49 8.01 6.23
N LEU A 63 7.86 9.01 5.61
CA LEU A 63 8.08 10.44 5.87
C LEU A 63 9.57 10.88 5.78
N ASN A 64 10.36 10.24 4.93
CA ASN A 64 11.70 10.70 4.60
C ASN A 64 11.61 11.69 3.43
N ASP A 65 11.53 12.98 3.76
CA ASP A 65 11.44 14.08 2.80
C ASP A 65 12.79 14.66 2.40
N ALA A 66 13.88 14.20 3.04
CA ALA A 66 15.24 14.56 2.69
C ALA A 66 15.70 13.89 1.38
N ALA A 67 15.04 12.82 0.93
CA ALA A 67 15.37 12.08 -0.27
C ALA A 67 14.19 11.30 -0.85
N ILE A 68 14.32 10.89 -2.11
CA ILE A 68 13.37 10.00 -2.79
C ILE A 68 13.84 8.55 -2.58
N PRO A 69 13.05 7.68 -1.92
CA PRO A 69 13.41 6.28 -1.74
C PRO A 69 13.24 5.49 -3.05
N LEU A 70 14.16 4.56 -3.30
CA LEU A 70 14.22 3.73 -4.49
C LEU A 70 14.37 2.25 -4.11
N GLN A 71 13.42 1.44 -4.56
CA GLN A 71 13.43 -0.02 -4.37
C GLN A 71 13.37 -0.79 -5.70
N THR A 72 13.24 -0.10 -6.84
CA THR A 72 13.12 -0.73 -8.15
C THR A 72 13.87 0.06 -9.23
N GLN A 73 14.29 -0.63 -10.29
CA GLN A 73 14.87 0.01 -11.47
C GLN A 73 13.91 1.00 -12.15
N SER A 74 12.60 0.71 -12.15
CA SER A 74 11.61 1.61 -12.74
C SER A 74 11.51 2.94 -11.99
N ALA A 75 11.62 2.91 -10.66
CA ALA A 75 11.67 4.13 -9.85
C ALA A 75 12.94 4.94 -10.13
N LEU A 76 14.10 4.28 -10.25
CA LEU A 76 15.34 4.92 -10.63
C LEU A 76 15.22 5.65 -11.97
N LEU A 77 14.69 4.99 -13.01
CA LEU A 77 14.52 5.59 -14.33
C LEU A 77 13.61 6.83 -14.26
N ARG A 78 12.51 6.76 -13.50
CA ARG A 78 11.60 7.89 -13.33
C ARG A 78 12.29 9.07 -12.66
N VAL A 79 13.02 8.82 -11.57
CA VAL A 79 13.70 9.86 -10.80
C VAL A 79 14.84 10.49 -11.60
N ALA A 80 15.62 9.69 -12.33
CA ALA A 80 16.68 10.20 -13.19
C ALA A 80 16.17 11.07 -14.35
N GLN A 81 14.96 10.78 -14.87
CA GLN A 81 14.32 11.60 -15.90
C GLN A 81 13.80 12.93 -15.35
N GLU A 82 13.23 12.93 -14.15
CA GLU A 82 12.58 14.10 -13.57
C GLU A 82 13.57 15.05 -12.89
N TYR A 83 14.60 14.50 -12.26
CA TYR A 83 15.59 15.22 -11.49
C TYR A 83 17.00 14.82 -11.94
N PRO A 84 17.55 15.42 -13.00
CA PRO A 84 18.91 15.08 -13.43
C PRO A 84 19.97 15.54 -12.41
N ASN A 85 21.08 14.81 -12.33
CA ASN A 85 22.31 15.16 -11.59
C ASN A 85 22.25 15.09 -10.05
N GLY A 86 21.41 14.26 -9.45
CA GLY A 86 21.40 14.01 -8.01
C GLY A 86 22.42 12.96 -7.53
N LYS A 87 22.41 12.72 -6.22
CA LYS A 87 23.31 11.78 -5.53
C LYS A 87 22.55 10.63 -4.90
N PHE A 88 23.19 9.48 -4.82
CA PHE A 88 22.64 8.28 -4.20
C PHE A 88 23.25 8.03 -2.83
N TYR A 89 22.42 7.59 -1.90
CA TYR A 89 22.79 7.29 -0.52
C TYR A 89 22.24 5.93 -0.09
N SER A 90 22.95 5.32 0.85
CA SER A 90 22.53 4.14 1.61
C SER A 90 22.57 4.45 3.11
N LEU A 91 21.63 3.90 3.86
CA LEU A 91 21.49 4.10 5.32
C LEU A 91 21.98 2.90 6.14
N GLY A 92 22.64 1.95 5.49
CA GLY A 92 23.03 0.68 6.07
C GLY A 92 22.68 -0.49 5.14
N ASP A 93 23.27 -1.65 5.41
CA ASP A 93 22.99 -2.88 4.66
C ASP A 93 21.70 -3.58 5.14
N ASP A 94 21.17 -3.17 6.31
CA ASP A 94 19.89 -3.57 6.88
C ASP A 94 18.69 -2.88 6.21
N VAL A 95 18.92 -1.74 5.56
CA VAL A 95 17.86 -0.95 4.92
C VAL A 95 17.65 -1.40 3.48
N ASN A 96 16.48 -1.95 3.19
CA ASN A 96 16.13 -2.46 1.86
C ASN A 96 15.61 -1.34 0.92
N ALA A 97 16.36 -0.23 0.84
CA ALA A 97 16.11 0.89 -0.05
C ALA A 97 17.39 1.68 -0.32
N LEU A 98 17.49 2.27 -1.50
CA LEU A 98 18.45 3.34 -1.80
C LEU A 98 17.74 4.69 -1.75
N PHE A 99 18.48 5.77 -1.51
CA PHE A 99 17.91 7.11 -1.37
C PHE A 99 18.55 8.06 -2.37
N TYR A 100 17.72 8.78 -3.13
CA TYR A 100 18.16 9.75 -4.11
C TYR A 100 17.89 11.17 -3.67
N VAL A 101 18.92 12.03 -3.74
CA VAL A 101 18.82 13.46 -3.45
C VAL A 101 19.12 14.23 -4.74
N PRO A 102 18.12 14.85 -5.39
CA PRO A 102 18.30 15.74 -6.53
C PRO A 102 19.33 16.85 -6.31
N ALA A 103 19.94 17.30 -7.41
CA ALA A 103 20.70 18.54 -7.41
C ALA A 103 19.75 19.74 -7.30
N GLY A 104 19.98 20.60 -6.31
CA GLY A 104 19.00 21.60 -5.88
C GLY A 104 18.06 20.97 -4.86
N ALA A 105 18.12 21.44 -3.61
CA ALA A 105 17.43 20.79 -2.50
C ALA A 105 15.92 20.66 -2.77
N ILE A 106 15.38 19.42 -2.75
CA ILE A 106 13.93 19.15 -2.70
C ILE A 106 13.28 19.86 -1.50
N ALA A 107 14.05 20.04 -0.41
CA ALA A 107 13.58 20.12 0.96
C ALA A 107 12.56 21.23 1.28
N ASP A 108 12.28 22.18 0.39
CA ASP A 108 11.34 23.27 0.67
C ASP A 108 10.27 23.51 -0.40
N ASP A 109 10.23 22.69 -1.45
CA ASP A 109 9.19 22.80 -2.48
C ASP A 109 7.86 22.23 -1.97
N GLU A 110 6.81 23.05 -2.03
CA GLU A 110 5.47 22.67 -1.60
C GLU A 110 4.83 21.75 -2.65
N VAL A 111 4.54 20.51 -2.26
CA VAL A 111 3.82 19.57 -3.12
C VAL A 111 2.32 19.72 -2.90
N CYS A 112 1.62 20.16 -3.93
CA CYS A 112 0.16 20.23 -4.00
C CYS A 112 -0.46 18.82 -3.81
N PRO A 113 -1.29 18.57 -2.77
CA PRO A 113 -1.88 17.25 -2.52
C PRO A 113 -2.74 16.74 -3.67
N ALA A 114 -3.44 17.63 -4.39
CA ALA A 114 -4.18 17.23 -5.59
C ALA A 114 -3.26 16.73 -6.71
N ASP A 115 -2.10 17.37 -6.91
CA ASP A 115 -1.13 16.96 -7.93
C ASP A 115 -0.42 15.66 -7.57
N ALA A 116 -0.07 15.47 -6.29
CA ALA A 116 0.45 14.21 -5.79
C ALA A 116 -0.52 13.04 -6.04
N PHE A 117 -1.82 13.26 -5.74
CA PHE A 117 -2.85 12.27 -6.02
C PHE A 117 -2.99 12.00 -7.53
N ASN A 118 -2.96 13.03 -8.37
CA ASN A 118 -3.03 12.87 -9.83
C ASN A 118 -1.83 12.08 -10.37
N ALA A 119 -0.62 12.34 -9.88
CA ALA A 119 0.58 11.60 -10.25
C ALA A 119 0.45 10.11 -9.89
N TYR A 120 -0.01 9.82 -8.67
CA TYR A 120 -0.30 8.45 -8.24
C TYR A 120 -1.36 7.77 -9.12
N MET A 121 -2.47 8.45 -9.42
CA MET A 121 -3.52 7.92 -10.28
C MET A 121 -3.06 7.66 -11.72
N ASN A 122 -2.16 8.49 -12.25
CA ASN A 122 -1.57 8.28 -13.57
C ASN A 122 -0.67 7.05 -13.59
N TYR A 123 0.15 6.85 -12.55
CA TYR A 123 0.96 5.64 -12.40
C TYR A 123 0.12 4.37 -12.27
N MET A 124 -0.96 4.41 -11.47
CA MET A 124 -1.89 3.29 -11.35
C MET A 124 -2.49 2.92 -12.71
N LYS A 125 -2.97 3.90 -13.49
CA LYS A 125 -3.50 3.67 -14.84
C LYS A 125 -2.45 3.06 -15.79
N LEU A 126 -1.21 3.55 -15.73
CA LEU A 126 -0.11 3.07 -16.57
C LEU A 126 0.26 1.61 -16.24
N THR A 127 0.12 1.20 -14.98
CA THR A 127 0.33 -0.18 -14.52
C THR A 127 -0.92 -1.06 -14.63
N GLY A 128 -1.97 -0.59 -15.29
CA GLY A 128 -3.21 -1.34 -15.50
C GLY A 128 -4.10 -1.44 -14.26
N ARG A 129 -3.79 -0.73 -13.17
CA ARG A 129 -4.54 -0.73 -11.91
C ARG A 129 -5.48 0.46 -11.84
N ARG A 130 -6.69 0.26 -11.31
CA ARG A 130 -7.68 1.33 -11.15
C ARG A 130 -8.46 1.13 -9.86
N PHE A 131 -8.67 2.21 -9.10
CA PHE A 131 -9.63 2.19 -8.00
C PHE A 131 -11.06 2.06 -8.51
N ASN A 132 -11.93 1.55 -7.63
CA ASN A 132 -13.37 1.72 -7.80
C ASN A 132 -13.68 3.23 -8.00
N PRO A 133 -14.55 3.60 -8.95
CA PRO A 133 -14.88 5.00 -9.22
C PRO A 133 -15.41 5.78 -8.01
N GLY A 134 -16.19 5.14 -7.13
CA GLY A 134 -16.68 5.72 -5.89
C GLY A 134 -15.54 6.05 -4.91
N TYR A 135 -14.64 5.09 -4.67
CA TYR A 135 -13.46 5.30 -3.84
C TYR A 135 -12.52 6.38 -4.40
N ASN A 136 -12.30 6.38 -5.72
CA ASN A 136 -11.53 7.43 -6.40
C ASN A 136 -12.14 8.83 -6.21
N GLN A 137 -13.47 8.96 -6.22
CA GLN A 137 -14.13 10.24 -5.94
C GLN A 137 -13.99 10.67 -4.48
N ALA A 138 -14.08 9.72 -3.54
CA ALA A 138 -13.85 9.99 -2.12
C ALA A 138 -12.42 10.54 -1.89
N LEU A 139 -11.41 9.86 -2.43
CA LEU A 139 -10.01 10.31 -2.36
C LEU A 139 -9.81 11.67 -3.03
N ASN A 140 -10.35 11.90 -4.22
CA ASN A 140 -10.26 13.19 -4.90
C ASN A 140 -10.85 14.33 -4.06
N ILE A 141 -11.98 14.11 -3.38
CA ILE A 141 -12.56 15.09 -2.45
C ILE A 141 -11.64 15.30 -1.25
N PHE A 142 -11.09 14.24 -0.68
CA PHE A 142 -10.15 14.32 0.43
C PHE A 142 -8.92 15.18 0.08
N TYR A 143 -8.22 14.87 -1.02
CA TYR A 143 -7.03 15.64 -1.42
C TYR A 143 -7.32 17.10 -1.76
N ARG A 144 -8.47 17.40 -2.38
CA ARG A 144 -8.92 18.79 -2.58
C ARG A 144 -9.25 19.51 -1.28
N THR A 145 -9.75 18.79 -0.28
CA THR A 145 -10.03 19.36 1.05
C THR A 145 -8.73 19.67 1.79
N LEU A 146 -7.65 18.93 1.55
CA LEU A 146 -6.34 19.25 2.11
C LEU A 146 -5.80 20.60 1.61
N GLU A 147 -6.08 20.99 0.37
CA GLU A 147 -5.72 22.31 -0.18
C GLU A 147 -6.30 23.46 0.65
N SER A 148 -7.49 23.28 1.24
CA SER A 148 -8.12 24.34 2.03
C SER A 148 -7.36 24.66 3.33
N ARG A 149 -6.35 23.85 3.70
CA ARG A 149 -5.48 24.09 4.85
C ARG A 149 -4.38 25.11 4.58
N LYS A 150 -4.05 25.37 3.31
CA LYS A 150 -2.96 26.27 2.88
C LYS A 150 -2.98 27.66 3.53
N PRO A 151 -4.12 28.35 3.61
CA PRO A 151 -4.17 29.68 4.24
C PRO A 151 -3.75 29.68 5.72
N GLY A 152 -3.97 28.58 6.45
CA GLY A 152 -3.66 28.46 7.87
C GLY A 152 -2.23 28.00 8.18
N LEU A 153 -1.42 27.74 7.16
CA LEU A 153 -0.10 27.11 7.26
C LEU A 153 0.90 27.74 6.28
N GLU A 154 0.89 29.07 6.18
CA GLU A 154 1.85 29.84 5.37
C GLU A 154 1.90 29.41 3.89
N GLY A 155 0.75 29.02 3.33
CA GLY A 155 0.64 28.53 1.95
C GLY A 155 0.93 27.05 1.77
N ARG A 156 1.28 26.31 2.83
CA ARG A 156 1.51 24.85 2.83
C ARG A 156 0.33 24.10 3.43
N TRP A 157 0.17 22.81 3.13
CA TRP A 157 -0.97 22.04 3.64
C TRP A 157 -0.62 21.08 4.78
N PHE A 158 0.65 20.67 4.88
CA PHE A 158 1.13 19.66 5.82
C PHE A 158 2.14 20.22 6.84
N GLN A 159 3.33 20.59 6.38
CA GLN A 159 4.44 21.10 7.21
C GLN A 159 4.59 22.62 7.10
N VAL A 160 5.18 23.26 8.12
CA VAL A 160 5.60 24.67 8.03
C VAL A 160 6.95 24.81 7.31
N LYS A 161 7.39 26.04 7.07
CA LYS A 161 8.68 26.29 6.41
C LYS A 161 9.85 25.82 7.29
N GLY A 162 10.78 25.05 6.72
CA GLY A 162 11.93 24.49 7.43
C GLY A 162 11.62 23.36 8.44
N GLU A 163 10.35 22.91 8.51
CA GLU A 163 9.94 21.73 9.28
C GLU A 163 9.94 20.50 8.36
N SER A 164 10.46 19.37 8.84
CA SER A 164 10.42 18.10 8.11
C SER A 164 9.03 17.47 8.15
N GLN A 165 8.71 16.59 7.21
CA GLN A 165 7.43 15.87 7.20
C GLN A 165 7.26 14.99 8.45
N ALA A 166 8.35 14.40 8.92
CA ALA A 166 8.39 13.61 10.14
C ALA A 166 8.05 14.45 11.38
N ASP A 167 8.61 15.66 11.49
CA ASP A 167 8.31 16.58 12.60
C ASP A 167 6.87 17.11 12.53
N ALA A 168 6.39 17.44 11.32
CA ALA A 168 5.01 17.86 11.09
C ALA A 168 4.00 16.76 11.46
N PHE A 169 4.34 15.50 11.20
CA PHE A 169 3.56 14.34 11.61
C PHE A 169 3.49 14.23 13.14
N LEU A 170 4.63 14.24 13.83
CA LEU A 170 4.66 14.14 15.30
C LEU A 170 3.96 15.31 16.00
N ARG A 171 4.00 16.52 15.43
CA ARG A 171 3.27 17.69 15.93
C ARG A 171 1.75 17.52 15.84
N ARG A 172 1.27 16.76 14.85
CA ARG A 172 -0.17 16.52 14.60
C ARG A 172 -0.67 15.21 15.20
N LEU A 173 0.23 14.28 15.53
CA LEU A 173 -0.09 13.04 16.20
C LEU A 173 -0.69 13.35 17.56
N LYS A 174 -1.77 12.64 17.93
CA LYS A 174 -2.44 12.89 19.20
C LYS A 174 -1.50 12.57 20.37
N ALA A 175 -1.54 13.38 21.42
CA ALA A 175 -0.66 13.21 22.57
C ALA A 175 -0.93 11.90 23.33
N ASP A 176 -2.17 11.42 23.30
CA ASP A 176 -2.65 10.17 23.90
C ASP A 176 -2.65 8.99 22.92
N ASP A 177 -2.07 9.15 21.73
CA ASP A 177 -1.95 8.05 20.77
C ASP A 177 -1.02 6.95 21.33
N PRO A 178 -1.49 5.69 21.44
CA PRO A 178 -0.70 4.60 22.02
C PRO A 178 0.56 4.29 21.22
N HIS A 179 0.60 4.61 19.92
CA HIS A 179 1.74 4.38 19.04
C HIS A 179 2.70 5.57 18.98
N ARG A 180 2.42 6.69 19.68
CA ARG A 180 3.30 7.87 19.71
C ARG A 180 4.76 7.55 20.05
N PRO A 181 5.08 6.73 21.06
CA PRO A 181 6.48 6.38 21.37
C PRO A 181 7.20 5.68 20.20
N VAL A 182 6.48 4.82 19.46
CA VAL A 182 7.03 4.09 18.29
C VAL A 182 7.40 5.08 17.18
N TYR A 183 6.54 6.07 16.92
CA TYR A 183 6.84 7.09 15.92
C TYR A 183 7.97 8.04 16.36
N GLU A 184 8.05 8.40 17.65
CA GLU A 184 9.14 9.23 18.16
C GLU A 184 10.50 8.52 18.05
N GLU A 185 10.56 7.23 18.40
CA GLU A 185 11.76 6.40 18.24
C GLU A 185 12.17 6.28 16.77
N TYR A 186 11.20 6.00 15.89
CA TYR A 186 11.44 5.95 14.44
C TYR A 186 12.02 7.24 13.90
N VAL A 187 11.45 8.40 14.25
CA VAL A 187 11.93 9.70 13.75
C VAL A 187 13.33 10.02 14.29
N ALA A 188 13.62 9.64 15.54
CA ALA A 188 14.95 9.79 16.10
C ALA A 188 15.98 8.92 15.36
N GLU A 189 15.69 7.64 15.12
CA GLU A 189 16.58 6.74 14.40
C GLU A 189 16.74 7.17 12.93
N LEU A 190 15.65 7.57 12.25
CA LEU A 190 15.70 8.10 10.89
C LEU A 190 16.69 9.27 10.78
N LYS A 191 16.64 10.22 11.72
CA LYS A 191 17.55 11.37 11.75
C LYS A 191 19.00 10.95 11.96
N GLU A 192 19.25 9.99 12.86
CA GLU A 192 20.58 9.45 13.12
C GLU A 192 21.15 8.71 11.89
N ARG A 193 20.37 7.79 11.31
CA ARG A 193 20.75 7.03 10.10
C ARG A 193 21.03 7.97 8.94
N TRP A 194 20.20 9.00 8.77
CA TRP A 194 20.40 10.00 7.73
C TRP A 194 21.67 10.83 7.95
N ALA A 195 22.00 11.18 9.19
CA ALA A 195 23.25 11.87 9.52
C ALA A 195 24.49 11.01 9.17
N ASN A 196 24.38 9.69 9.33
CA ASN A 196 25.44 8.71 9.08
C ASN A 196 25.40 8.06 7.69
N ARG A 197 24.58 8.59 6.77
CA ARG A 197 24.37 8.02 5.43
C ARG A 197 25.68 7.91 4.64
N LYS A 198 25.80 6.84 3.87
CA LYS A 198 26.92 6.62 2.94
C LYS A 198 26.54 7.07 1.53
N GLU A 199 27.29 7.99 0.94
CA GLU A 199 27.17 8.32 -0.49
C GLU A 199 27.67 7.14 -1.34
N LEU A 200 26.88 6.76 -2.35
CA LEU A 200 27.21 5.69 -3.29
C LEU A 200 27.79 6.27 -4.58
N SER A 201 28.82 5.62 -5.10
CA SER A 201 29.32 5.90 -6.44
C SER A 201 28.39 5.33 -7.52
N GLU A 202 28.40 5.91 -8.73
CA GLU A 202 27.56 5.45 -9.85
C GLU A 202 27.72 3.95 -10.15
N ALA A 203 28.93 3.42 -9.99
CA ALA A 203 29.23 2.00 -10.19
C ALA A 203 28.58 1.09 -9.14
N GLU A 204 28.31 1.60 -7.92
CA GLU A 204 27.68 0.83 -6.83
C GLU A 204 26.15 0.83 -6.91
N VAL A 205 25.54 1.84 -7.56
CA VAL A 205 24.08 2.05 -7.53
C VAL A 205 23.32 0.89 -8.17
N MET A 206 23.63 0.55 -9.42
CA MET A 206 22.88 -0.48 -10.15
C MET A 206 23.00 -1.88 -9.51
N PRO A 207 24.20 -2.37 -9.14
CA PRO A 207 24.31 -3.65 -8.45
C PRO A 207 23.54 -3.69 -7.13
N LYS A 208 23.64 -2.66 -6.28
CA LYS A 208 22.89 -2.61 -5.01
C LYS A 208 21.38 -2.53 -5.25
N LEU A 209 20.93 -1.77 -6.25
CA LEU A 209 19.51 -1.65 -6.56
C LEU A 209 18.89 -2.97 -7.02
N LEU A 210 19.63 -3.79 -7.78
CA LEU A 210 19.18 -5.12 -8.19
C LEU A 210 18.98 -6.06 -7.00
N GLU A 211 19.88 -6.01 -6.02
CA GLU A 211 19.74 -6.76 -4.77
C GLU A 211 18.53 -6.29 -3.97
N VAL A 212 18.38 -4.97 -3.81
CA VAL A 212 17.24 -4.35 -3.14
C VAL A 212 15.92 -4.73 -3.81
N GLU A 213 15.86 -4.68 -5.14
CA GLU A 213 14.65 -5.02 -5.88
C GLU A 213 14.27 -6.51 -5.70
N GLY A 214 15.25 -7.41 -5.63
CA GLY A 214 15.02 -8.82 -5.32
C GLY A 214 14.39 -9.02 -3.94
N LYS A 215 14.94 -8.38 -2.90
CA LYS A 215 14.41 -8.41 -1.53
C LYS A 215 13.02 -7.75 -1.45
N TYR A 216 12.86 -6.59 -2.08
CA TYR A 216 11.58 -5.85 -2.13
C TYR A 216 10.44 -6.70 -2.70
N ARG A 217 10.69 -7.43 -3.79
CA ARG A 217 9.67 -8.31 -4.39
C ARG A 217 9.24 -9.41 -3.42
N LYS A 218 10.20 -10.02 -2.72
CA LYS A 218 9.90 -11.03 -1.70
C LYS A 218 9.12 -10.44 -0.53
N GLU A 219 9.55 -9.28 -0.01
CA GLU A 219 8.83 -8.56 1.04
C GLU A 219 7.40 -8.18 0.63
N CYS A 220 7.14 -7.87 -0.64
CA CYS A 220 5.77 -7.62 -1.11
C CYS A 220 4.89 -8.87 -0.99
N ILE A 221 5.42 -10.04 -1.36
CA ILE A 221 4.69 -11.31 -1.30
C ILE A 221 4.41 -11.69 0.16
N ASP A 222 5.41 -11.54 1.02
CA ASP A 222 5.30 -11.78 2.46
C ASP A 222 4.27 -10.82 3.10
N PHE A 223 4.29 -9.54 2.70
CA PHE A 223 3.33 -8.54 3.17
C PHE A 223 1.90 -8.80 2.69
N ASP A 224 1.71 -9.20 1.42
CA ASP A 224 0.39 -9.59 0.92
C ASP A 224 -0.16 -10.78 1.72
N THR A 225 0.69 -11.75 2.04
CA THR A 225 0.34 -12.90 2.89
C THR A 225 -0.08 -12.46 4.30
N LEU A 226 0.66 -11.51 4.90
CA LEU A 226 0.32 -10.94 6.21
C LEU A 226 -1.02 -10.22 6.19
N VAL A 227 -1.24 -9.37 5.20
CA VAL A 227 -2.49 -8.61 5.07
C VAL A 227 -3.67 -9.57 4.92
N MET A 228 -3.52 -10.63 4.12
CA MET A 228 -4.55 -11.66 3.98
C MET A 228 -4.77 -12.47 5.26
N SER A 229 -3.72 -12.71 6.06
CA SER A 229 -3.84 -13.45 7.33
C SER A 229 -4.49 -12.63 8.44
N MET A 230 -4.20 -11.33 8.50
CA MET A 230 -4.73 -10.40 9.50
C MET A 230 -6.14 -9.90 9.19
N ASN A 231 -6.58 -9.97 7.93
CA ASN A 231 -7.90 -9.52 7.52
C ASN A 231 -8.91 -10.66 7.64
N GLU A 232 -9.62 -10.73 8.77
CA GLU A 232 -10.66 -11.73 9.02
C GLU A 232 -11.80 -11.69 7.98
N GLU A 233 -12.13 -10.54 7.39
CA GLU A 233 -13.14 -10.44 6.32
C GLU A 233 -12.64 -11.05 5.00
N VAL A 234 -11.42 -10.73 4.57
CA VAL A 234 -10.85 -11.34 3.34
C VAL A 234 -10.57 -12.83 3.56
N SER A 235 -10.06 -13.19 4.74
CA SER A 235 -9.86 -14.58 5.16
C SER A 235 -11.19 -15.34 5.23
N SER A 236 -12.27 -14.70 5.71
CA SER A 236 -13.60 -15.34 5.78
C SER A 236 -14.28 -15.43 4.41
N GLU A 237 -14.20 -14.43 3.54
CA GLU A 237 -14.69 -14.53 2.15
C GLU A 237 -13.97 -15.65 1.38
N VAL A 238 -12.65 -15.79 1.56
CA VAL A 238 -11.87 -16.88 0.96
C VAL A 238 -12.26 -18.23 1.57
N LYS A 239 -12.44 -18.32 2.91
CA LYS A 239 -12.89 -19.54 3.59
C LYS A 239 -14.33 -19.93 3.24
N GLU A 240 -15.22 -18.96 3.03
CA GLU A 240 -16.61 -19.19 2.65
C GLU A 240 -16.71 -19.75 1.23
N LYS A 241 -15.82 -19.29 0.34
CA LYS A 241 -15.73 -19.80 -1.05
C LYS A 241 -14.81 -21.02 -1.19
N ALA A 242 -14.00 -21.35 -0.18
CA ALA A 242 -13.10 -22.50 -0.21
C ALA A 242 -13.82 -23.83 -0.55
N PRO A 243 -15.01 -24.14 0.00
CA PRO A 243 -15.75 -25.34 -0.37
C PRO A 243 -16.19 -25.37 -1.85
N GLU A 244 -16.54 -24.22 -2.44
CA GLU A 244 -16.87 -24.14 -3.87
C GLU A 244 -15.62 -24.39 -4.74
N TYR A 245 -14.47 -23.83 -4.34
CA TYR A 245 -13.20 -24.10 -5.03
C TYR A 245 -12.77 -25.56 -4.86
N GLU A 246 -12.91 -26.14 -3.67
CA GLU A 246 -12.64 -27.57 -3.41
C GLU A 246 -13.54 -28.49 -4.25
N ALA A 247 -14.82 -28.15 -4.39
CA ALA A 247 -15.74 -28.87 -5.27
C ALA A 247 -15.36 -28.73 -6.76
N LEU A 248 -15.05 -27.51 -7.21
CA LEU A 248 -14.53 -27.27 -8.57
C LEU A 248 -13.19 -27.96 -8.84
N MET A 249 -12.39 -28.19 -7.79
CA MET A 249 -11.14 -28.94 -7.86
C MET A 249 -11.39 -30.45 -7.96
N ALA A 250 -12.34 -30.98 -7.20
CA ALA A 250 -12.66 -32.40 -7.16
C ALA A 250 -13.25 -32.92 -8.49
N ASP A 251 -13.94 -32.05 -9.23
CA ASP A 251 -14.63 -32.38 -10.49
C ASP A 251 -13.85 -31.99 -11.77
N ASP A 252 -12.53 -31.74 -11.69
CA ASP A 252 -11.70 -31.22 -12.81
C ASP A 252 -12.21 -29.89 -13.43
N GLY A 253 -13.17 -29.22 -12.79
CA GLY A 253 -13.79 -27.98 -13.27
C GLY A 253 -12.77 -26.84 -13.41
N LEU A 254 -11.83 -26.74 -12.48
CA LEU A 254 -10.71 -25.79 -12.55
C LEU A 254 -9.77 -26.06 -13.72
N THR A 255 -9.52 -27.33 -14.07
CA THR A 255 -8.72 -27.68 -15.25
C THR A 255 -9.41 -27.22 -16.53
N HIS A 256 -10.73 -27.38 -16.65
CA HIS A 256 -11.49 -26.89 -17.80
C HIS A 256 -11.47 -25.35 -17.89
N MET A 257 -11.68 -24.66 -16.77
CA MET A 257 -11.65 -23.20 -16.70
C MET A 257 -10.25 -22.60 -16.94
N MET A 258 -9.18 -23.32 -16.62
CA MET A 258 -7.82 -22.90 -16.96
C MET A 258 -7.49 -23.18 -18.42
N ALA A 259 -7.99 -24.29 -18.98
CA ALA A 259 -7.76 -24.67 -20.37
C ALA A 259 -8.51 -23.78 -21.38
N ASP A 260 -9.73 -23.35 -21.05
CA ASP A 260 -10.52 -22.43 -21.89
C ASP A 260 -10.20 -20.95 -21.66
N GLY A 261 -9.34 -20.65 -20.67
CA GLY A 261 -8.88 -19.29 -20.35
C GLY A 261 -9.87 -18.47 -19.51
N SER A 262 -10.94 -19.09 -19.00
CA SER A 262 -11.88 -18.44 -18.07
C SER A 262 -11.20 -18.01 -16.76
N ILE A 263 -10.18 -18.75 -16.33
CA ILE A 263 -9.33 -18.45 -15.18
C ILE A 263 -7.87 -18.54 -15.60
N VAL A 264 -7.08 -17.53 -15.24
CA VAL A 264 -5.61 -17.56 -15.37
C VAL A 264 -5.01 -17.41 -13.99
N ALA A 265 -4.41 -18.49 -13.48
CA ALA A 265 -3.64 -18.43 -12.25
C ALA A 265 -2.23 -17.92 -12.55
N ILE A 266 -1.76 -16.94 -11.79
CA ILE A 266 -0.43 -16.34 -11.94
C ILE A 266 0.35 -16.57 -10.66
N ASP A 267 1.55 -17.11 -10.81
CA ASP A 267 2.48 -17.32 -9.73
C ASP A 267 2.97 -15.97 -9.16
N ALA A 268 2.81 -15.75 -7.85
CA ALA A 268 3.13 -14.46 -7.23
C ALA A 268 4.64 -14.13 -7.28
N GLU A 269 5.52 -15.14 -7.26
CA GLU A 269 6.97 -14.97 -7.26
C GLU A 269 7.51 -14.69 -8.67
N THR A 270 7.08 -15.49 -9.64
CA THR A 270 7.62 -15.47 -11.01
C THR A 270 6.80 -14.61 -11.96
N ARG A 271 5.57 -14.24 -11.59
CA ARG A 271 4.57 -13.57 -12.43
C ARG A 271 4.26 -14.32 -13.73
N GLN A 272 4.56 -15.61 -13.78
CA GLN A 272 4.23 -16.48 -14.91
C GLN A 272 2.89 -17.17 -14.65
N GLY A 273 2.16 -17.47 -15.72
CA GLY A 273 0.95 -18.26 -15.62
C GLY A 273 1.27 -19.68 -15.13
N LEU A 274 0.49 -20.20 -14.19
CA LEU A 274 0.57 -21.59 -13.79
C LEU A 274 0.00 -22.47 -14.91
N ALA A 275 0.73 -23.54 -15.24
CA ALA A 275 0.45 -24.35 -16.42
C ALA A 275 -0.71 -25.33 -16.22
N ASN A 276 -1.06 -25.67 -14.98
CA ASN A 276 -2.12 -26.63 -14.66
C ASN A 276 -2.62 -26.51 -13.22
N GLN A 277 -3.72 -27.19 -12.93
CA GLN A 277 -4.38 -27.26 -11.62
C GLN A 277 -3.46 -27.81 -10.51
N GLN A 278 -2.53 -28.72 -10.82
CA GLN A 278 -1.62 -29.31 -9.83
C GLN A 278 -0.60 -28.28 -9.32
N GLN A 279 -0.09 -27.42 -10.18
CA GLN A 279 0.79 -26.32 -9.78
C GLN A 279 0.05 -25.29 -8.92
N LEU A 280 -1.22 -24.99 -9.26
CA LEU A 280 -2.08 -24.14 -8.43
C LEU A 280 -2.28 -24.74 -7.03
N PHE A 281 -2.56 -26.04 -6.95
CA PHE A 281 -2.76 -26.74 -5.69
C PHE A 281 -1.50 -26.71 -4.81
N SER A 282 -0.34 -27.03 -5.37
CA SER A 282 0.93 -26.95 -4.63
C SER A 282 1.15 -25.56 -4.05
N ARG A 283 0.91 -24.50 -4.84
CA ARG A 283 1.07 -23.12 -4.39
C ARG A 283 0.05 -22.72 -3.31
N MET A 284 -1.18 -23.22 -3.36
CA MET A 284 -2.18 -23.00 -2.31
C MET A 284 -1.79 -23.68 -1.00
N THR A 285 -1.34 -24.93 -1.04
CA THR A 285 -0.86 -25.65 0.16
C THR A 285 0.39 -25.01 0.75
N ASP A 286 1.34 -24.60 -0.09
CA ASP A 286 2.55 -23.89 0.33
C ASP A 286 2.20 -22.55 1.00
N PHE A 287 1.19 -21.84 0.48
CA PHE A 287 0.69 -20.60 1.05
C PHE A 287 0.07 -20.84 2.44
N GLU A 288 -0.79 -21.85 2.60
CA GLU A 288 -1.40 -22.16 3.90
C GLU A 288 -0.35 -22.55 4.96
N ALA A 289 0.60 -23.41 4.60
CA ALA A 289 1.70 -23.79 5.49
C ALA A 289 2.63 -22.61 5.83
N GLY A 290 2.86 -21.72 4.85
CA GLY A 290 3.66 -20.50 5.03
C GLY A 290 2.97 -19.45 5.90
N LYS A 291 1.66 -19.27 5.74
CA LYS A 291 0.84 -18.28 6.44
C LYS A 291 0.87 -18.47 7.96
N ASP A 292 0.69 -19.69 8.44
CA ASP A 292 0.63 -19.96 9.88
C ASP A 292 1.99 -19.72 10.54
N LYS A 293 3.07 -20.19 9.89
CA LYS A 293 4.45 -19.96 10.32
C LYS A 293 4.83 -18.48 10.28
N PHE A 294 4.38 -17.75 9.27
CA PHE A 294 4.64 -16.32 9.13
C PHE A 294 3.91 -15.51 10.21
N THR A 295 2.64 -15.82 10.46
CA THR A 295 1.83 -15.16 11.50
C THR A 295 2.41 -15.41 12.89
N GLU A 296 2.87 -16.64 13.18
CA GLU A 296 3.56 -16.96 14.43
C GLU A 296 4.87 -16.17 14.57
N ASN A 297 5.67 -16.05 13.51
CA ASN A 297 6.92 -15.28 13.53
C ASN A 297 6.67 -13.77 13.71
N VAL A 298 5.67 -13.20 13.04
CA VAL A 298 5.32 -11.77 13.19
C VAL A 298 4.81 -11.47 14.60
N ASN A 299 3.98 -12.34 15.18
CA ASN A 299 3.52 -12.19 16.57
C ASN A 299 4.66 -12.35 17.59
N ASN A 300 5.66 -13.18 17.29
CA ASN A 300 6.83 -13.37 18.15
C ASN A 300 7.89 -12.27 18.01
N THR A 301 7.84 -11.49 16.92
CA THR A 301 8.71 -10.32 16.72
C THR A 301 7.99 -9.13 17.32
N LYS A 302 8.54 -8.54 18.39
CA LYS A 302 7.98 -7.35 19.06
C LYS A 302 7.77 -6.21 18.05
N THR A 303 6.60 -6.17 17.45
CA THR A 303 6.10 -5.08 16.64
C THR A 303 4.94 -4.45 17.41
N GLY A 304 4.70 -3.15 17.25
CA GLY A 304 3.70 -2.38 18.01
C GLY A 304 2.25 -2.86 17.90
N LEU A 305 2.00 -4.02 17.29
CA LEU A 305 0.74 -4.75 17.27
C LEU A 305 0.49 -5.56 18.56
N ASP A 306 1.47 -5.64 19.46
CA ASP A 306 1.44 -6.38 20.73
C ASP A 306 0.58 -5.70 21.83
N SER A 307 -0.62 -5.22 21.47
CA SER A 307 -1.53 -4.49 22.35
C SER A 307 -2.74 -5.30 22.82
N LYS A 308 -2.60 -6.62 22.99
CA LYS A 308 -3.59 -7.44 23.70
C LYS A 308 -2.98 -8.51 24.60
N ARG A 309 -2.42 -8.09 25.73
CA ARG A 309 -2.46 -8.84 27.00
C ARG A 309 -2.48 -7.88 28.19
N HIS A 310 -3.67 -7.36 28.52
CA HIS A 310 -4.13 -7.14 29.90
C HIS A 310 -5.65 -7.18 29.94
#